data_AF-G4Z5A7-F1
#
_entry.id   AF-G4Z5A7-F1
#
_cell.length_a   1.000
_cell.length_b   1.000
_cell.length_c   1.000
_cell.angle_alpha   90.00
_cell.angle_beta   90.00
_cell.angle_gamma   90.00
#
_symmetry.space_group_name_H-M   'P 1'
#
loop_
_entity.id
_entity.type
_entity.pdbx_description
1 polymer ?
#
loop_
_entity_poly.entity_id
_entity_poly.type
_entity_poly.pdbx_seq_one_letter_code
_entity_poly.pdbx_strand_id
1 'polypeptide(L)'
;LASAAVGLANADVLVPVQDDAVYSLPDERGEPCSGTGVAPLGLACPQKGDVAISDCHSALQTFDGTNCVAKVDAQCALTSHSTWRCVFP
;
A
#
# COMPACT_ATOMS: atom_id res chain seq x y z
N LEU A 1 -18.70 31.31 -21.31
CA LEU A 1 -17.49 30.46 -21.30
C LEU A 1 -17.56 29.63 -20.02
N ALA A 2 -18.01 28.38 -20.10
CA ALA A 2 -18.10 27.49 -18.94
C ALA A 2 -16.84 26.63 -18.92
N SER A 3 -15.93 26.91 -17.99
CA SER A 3 -14.73 26.12 -17.78
C SER A 3 -15.11 24.85 -17.03
N ALA A 4 -15.12 23.71 -17.72
CA ALA A 4 -15.17 22.41 -17.07
C ALA A 4 -13.82 22.18 -16.38
N ALA A 5 -13.79 22.24 -15.05
CA ALA A 5 -12.66 21.73 -14.29
C ALA A 5 -12.65 20.21 -14.44
N VAL A 6 -11.74 19.69 -15.25
CA VAL A 6 -11.40 18.27 -15.22
C VAL A 6 -10.70 18.06 -13.89
N GLY A 7 -11.43 17.51 -12.91
CA GLY A 7 -10.81 17.02 -11.69
C GLY A 7 -9.81 15.95 -12.09
N LEU A 8 -8.52 16.19 -11.85
CA LEU A 8 -7.56 15.10 -11.88
C LEU A 8 -8.01 14.13 -10.79
N ALA A 9 -8.47 12.95 -11.19
CA ALA A 9 -8.52 11.84 -10.26
C ALA A 9 -7.06 11.58 -9.88
N ASN A 10 -6.67 11.95 -8.66
CA ASN A 10 -5.46 11.42 -8.05
C ASN A 10 -5.62 9.90 -8.12
N ALA A 11 -4.87 9.26 -9.01
CA ALA A 11 -4.95 7.83 -9.19
C ALA A 11 -4.15 7.23 -8.04
N ASP A 12 -4.85 6.83 -6.99
CA ASP A 12 -4.20 6.24 -5.82
C ASP A 12 -3.26 5.11 -6.25
N VAL A 13 -2.07 5.07 -5.66
CA VAL A 13 -1.09 4.04 -6.02
C VAL A 13 -1.41 2.74 -5.30
N LEU A 14 -1.46 1.65 -6.06
CA LEU A 14 -1.72 0.33 -5.51
C LEU A 14 -0.41 -0.29 -5.00
N VAL A 15 -0.38 -0.61 -3.72
CA VAL A 15 0.78 -1.19 -3.05
C VAL A 15 0.41 -2.52 -2.40
N PRO A 16 0.96 -3.64 -2.88
CA PRO A 16 0.83 -4.92 -2.22
C PRO A 16 1.68 -4.95 -0.95
N VAL A 17 1.11 -5.45 0.14
CA VAL A 17 1.87 -5.79 1.35
C VAL A 17 2.22 -7.27 1.28
N GLN A 18 3.46 -7.60 1.62
CA GLN A 18 3.98 -8.96 1.61
C GLN A 18 3.12 -9.87 2.50
N ASP A 19 2.65 -10.98 1.91
CA ASP A 19 1.80 -11.99 2.56
C ASP A 19 0.48 -11.44 3.14
N ASP A 20 -0.01 -10.32 2.60
CA ASP A 20 -1.29 -9.71 2.94
C ASP A 20 -2.03 -9.23 1.67
N ALA A 21 -2.80 -8.15 1.77
CA ALA A 21 -3.66 -7.63 0.72
C ALA A 21 -3.03 -6.45 -0.04
N VAL A 22 -3.76 -5.90 -1.00
CA VAL A 22 -3.35 -4.70 -1.75
C VAL A 22 -4.09 -3.47 -1.24
N TYR A 23 -3.33 -2.42 -0.94
CA TYR A 23 -3.83 -1.18 -0.39
C TYR A 23 -3.66 -0.05 -1.41
N SER A 24 -4.56 0.91 -1.35
CA SER A 24 -4.54 2.12 -2.15
C SER A 24 -3.90 3.24 -1.31
N LEU A 25 -2.87 3.90 -1.85
CA LEU A 25 -2.17 5.01 -1.20
C LEU A 25 -2.53 6.34 -1.85
N PRO A 26 -2.89 7.38 -1.07
CA PRO A 26 -3.03 8.73 -1.60
C PRO A 26 -1.65 9.30 -1.98
N ASP A 27 -1.60 10.18 -2.96
CA ASP A 27 -0.35 10.79 -3.46
C ASP A 27 0.46 11.50 -2.37
N GLU A 28 -0.22 12.06 -1.37
CA GLU A 28 0.36 12.74 -0.20
C GLU A 28 1.24 11.81 0.65
N ARG A 29 1.06 10.50 0.51
CA ARG A 29 1.85 9.48 1.23
C ARG A 29 3.28 9.38 0.70
N GLY A 30 3.53 9.89 -0.50
CA GLY A 30 4.83 9.89 -1.17
C GLY A 30 5.09 8.65 -2.02
N GLU A 31 6.33 8.50 -2.49
CA GLU A 31 6.71 7.44 -3.43
C GLU A 31 6.57 6.04 -2.78
N PRO A 32 5.83 5.11 -3.41
CA PRO A 32 5.64 3.75 -2.92
C PRO A 32 6.93 2.99 -2.65
N CYS A 33 6.93 2.17 -1.61
CA CYS A 33 7.99 1.21 -1.35
C CYS A 33 8.15 0.24 -2.54
N SER A 34 9.26 0.38 -3.25
CA SER A 34 9.57 -0.40 -4.44
C SER A 34 11.07 -0.40 -4.72
N GLY A 35 11.47 -1.18 -5.73
CA GLY A 35 12.86 -1.24 -6.20
C GLY A 35 13.62 -2.47 -5.74
N THR A 36 14.85 -2.58 -6.22
CA THR A 36 15.77 -3.69 -5.95
C THR A 36 17.15 -3.18 -5.56
N GLY A 37 17.92 -3.99 -4.84
CA GLY A 37 19.29 -3.65 -4.42
C GLY A 37 19.37 -2.97 -3.05
N VAL A 38 20.41 -2.14 -2.85
CA VAL A 38 20.83 -1.68 -1.52
C VAL A 38 19.92 -0.62 -0.89
N ALA A 39 19.06 0.03 -1.67
CA ALA A 39 18.13 1.05 -1.20
C ALA A 39 16.82 0.99 -2.01
N PRO A 40 15.68 1.34 -1.41
CA PRO A 40 14.41 1.40 -2.12
C PRO A 40 14.30 2.68 -2.96
N LEU A 41 13.38 2.67 -3.93
CA LEU A 41 13.01 3.85 -4.72
C LEU A 41 12.06 4.79 -3.96
N GLY A 42 11.32 4.24 -2.99
CA GLY A 42 10.36 4.96 -2.15
C GLY A 42 10.17 4.25 -0.82
N LEU A 43 9.47 4.88 0.12
CA LEU A 43 9.26 4.34 1.47
C LEU A 43 7.78 4.28 1.85
N ALA A 44 6.89 4.80 1.01
CA ALA A 44 5.48 4.89 1.33
C ALA A 44 4.86 3.49 1.39
N CYS A 45 4.24 3.19 2.53
CA CYS A 45 3.53 1.96 2.81
C CYS A 45 2.18 2.25 3.47
N PRO A 46 1.25 1.29 3.48
CA PRO A 46 -0.02 1.42 4.19
C PRO A 46 0.19 1.70 5.68
N GLN A 47 -0.63 2.58 6.23
CA GLN A 47 -0.66 2.93 7.64
C GLN A 47 -1.78 2.20 8.35
N LYS A 48 -1.67 2.12 9.67
CA LYS A 48 -2.72 1.56 10.52
C LYS A 48 -4.08 2.21 10.21
N GLY A 49 -5.09 1.37 9.99
CA GLY A 49 -6.45 1.79 9.69
C GLY A 49 -6.76 1.90 8.19
N ASP A 50 -5.75 1.84 7.32
CA ASP A 50 -5.99 1.72 5.88
C ASP A 50 -6.75 0.42 5.57
N VAL A 51 -7.69 0.51 4.63
CA VAL A 51 -8.51 -0.62 4.19
C VAL A 51 -7.99 -1.12 2.84
N ALA A 52 -7.74 -2.41 2.73
CA ALA A 52 -7.33 -3.03 1.49
C ALA A 52 -8.44 -2.98 0.45
N ILE A 53 -8.07 -2.81 -0.83
CA ILE A 53 -9.01 -2.71 -1.95
C ILE A 53 -9.09 -3.99 -2.79
N SER A 54 -8.11 -4.89 -2.67
CA SER A 54 -8.11 -6.19 -3.36
C SER A 54 -7.32 -7.24 -2.60
N ASP A 55 -7.50 -8.51 -2.99
CA ASP A 55 -6.86 -9.70 -2.41
C ASP A 55 -7.15 -9.93 -0.91
N CYS A 56 -8.16 -9.25 -0.38
CA CYS A 56 -8.63 -9.48 0.99
C CYS A 56 -9.40 -10.80 1.11
N HIS A 57 -9.05 -11.63 2.09
CA HIS A 57 -9.76 -12.86 2.41
C HIS A 57 -9.58 -13.27 3.88
N SER A 58 -10.43 -14.20 4.36
CA SER A 58 -10.53 -14.56 5.78
C SER A 58 -9.29 -15.21 6.39
N ALA A 59 -8.38 -15.77 5.58
CA ALA A 59 -7.11 -16.30 6.08
C ALA A 59 -6.04 -15.22 6.36
N LEU A 60 -6.27 -13.95 6.01
CA LEU A 60 -5.32 -12.87 6.29
C LEU A 60 -5.41 -12.41 7.74
N GLN A 61 -4.26 -12.09 8.33
CA GLN A 61 -4.20 -11.59 9.70
C GLN A 61 -4.87 -10.22 9.85
N THR A 62 -4.95 -9.42 8.79
CA THR A 62 -5.60 -8.10 8.78
C THR A 62 -7.11 -8.17 8.62
N PHE A 63 -7.69 -9.35 8.34
CA PHE A 63 -9.13 -9.51 8.19
C PHE A 63 -9.88 -9.28 9.51
N ASP A 64 -10.89 -8.41 9.50
CA ASP A 64 -11.70 -8.03 10.66
C ASP A 64 -13.07 -8.74 10.71
N GLY A 65 -13.33 -9.65 9.77
CA GLY A 65 -14.61 -10.31 9.58
C GLY A 65 -15.36 -9.85 8.33
N THR A 66 -15.03 -8.67 7.80
CA THR A 66 -15.62 -8.15 6.55
C THR A 66 -14.57 -7.60 5.59
N ASN A 67 -13.61 -6.83 6.11
CA ASN A 67 -12.56 -6.16 5.35
C ASN A 67 -11.18 -6.54 5.88
N CYS A 68 -10.15 -6.18 5.13
CA CYS A 68 -8.76 -6.29 5.59
C CYS A 68 -8.30 -4.89 5.94
N VAL A 69 -8.06 -4.66 7.22
CA VAL A 69 -7.67 -3.37 7.77
C VAL A 69 -6.27 -3.49 8.34
N ALA A 70 -5.36 -2.63 7.90
CA ALA A 70 -4.00 -2.58 8.39
C ALA A 70 -4.01 -2.37 9.92
N LYS A 71 -3.50 -3.34 10.68
CA LYS A 71 -3.53 -3.32 12.14
C LYS A 71 -2.43 -2.44 12.76
N VAL A 72 -1.36 -2.25 12.00
CA VAL A 72 -0.16 -1.48 12.33
C VAL A 72 0.35 -0.81 11.06
N ASP A 73 1.30 0.12 11.20
CA ASP A 73 1.97 0.71 10.05
C ASP A 73 2.88 -0.34 9.38
N ALA A 74 2.73 -0.50 8.06
CA ALA A 74 3.64 -1.33 7.30
C ALA A 74 5.00 -0.64 7.14
N GLN A 75 6.05 -1.45 7.09
CA GLN A 75 7.42 -1.00 6.96
C GLN A 75 7.96 -1.39 5.59
N CYS A 76 8.70 -0.47 4.94
CA CYS A 76 9.40 -0.79 3.71
C CYS A 76 10.66 -1.60 4.04
N ALA A 77 10.66 -2.89 3.69
CA ALA A 77 11.72 -3.82 4.05
C ALA A 77 12.26 -4.57 2.83
N LEU A 78 13.55 -4.92 2.89
CA LEU A 78 14.19 -5.74 1.87
C LEU A 78 13.79 -7.20 2.08
N THR A 79 13.13 -7.78 1.09
CA THR A 79 12.75 -9.20 1.09
C THR A 79 13.89 -10.10 0.64
N SER A 80 13.76 -11.42 0.84
CA SER A 80 14.76 -12.44 0.47
C SER A 80 15.19 -12.41 -1.00
N HIS A 81 14.40 -11.79 -1.88
CA HIS A 81 14.67 -11.63 -3.30
C HIS A 81 15.35 -10.30 -3.65
N SER A 82 15.99 -9.65 -2.68
CA SER A 82 16.63 -8.33 -2.85
C SER A 82 15.68 -7.27 -3.42
N THR A 83 14.38 -7.41 -3.12
CA THR A 83 13.31 -6.51 -3.57
C THR A 83 12.69 -5.85 -2.36
N TRP A 84 12.48 -4.54 -2.42
CA TRP A 84 11.81 -3.78 -1.38
C TRP A 84 10.30 -3.92 -1.50
N ARG A 85 9.64 -4.28 -0.39
CA ARG A 85 8.18 -4.36 -0.29
C ARG A 85 7.73 -3.88 1.08
N CYS A 86 6.46 -3.46 1.15
CA CYS A 86 5.81 -3.21 2.42
C CYS A 86 5.56 -4.53 3.14
N VAL A 87 5.85 -4.57 4.45
CA VAL A 87 5.62 -5.73 5.32
C VAL A 87 4.97 -5.25 6.62
N PHE A 88 4.09 -6.06 7.22
CA PHE A 88 3.65 -5.83 8.60
C PHE A 88 4.62 -6.52 9.59
N PRO A 89 5.05 -5.83 10.67
CA PRO A 89 5.93 -6.38 11.70
C PRO A 89 5.26 -7.38 12.66
#